data_AF-A0A151U7W3-F1
#
_entry.id   AF-A0A151U7W3-F1
#
_cell.length_a   1.000
_cell.length_b   1.000
_cell.length_c   1.000
_cell.angle_alpha   90.00
_cell.angle_beta   90.00
_cell.angle_gamma   90.00
#
_symmetry.space_group_name_H-M   'P 1'
#
loop_
_entity.id
_entity.type
_entity.pdbx_description
1 polymer ?
#
loop_
_entity_poly.entity_id
_entity_poly.type
_entity_poly.pdbx_seq_one_letter_code
_entity_poly.pdbx_strand_id
1 'polypeptide(L)'
;MQSVHRSIWKAMITKYKIPTKIKDETETEKPFDSWDQNEIKRVENDAMTLNIIHSTLNSNEFFRISACTTAKVAWDLIQVTHEGTPKVRRARKITLIQEYEPLEKPSWKCNRGLLTLSTT
;
A
#
# COMPACT_ATOMS: atom_id res chain seq x y z
N MET A 1 3.44 11.78 25.54
CA MET A 1 2.05 11.89 25.01
C MET A 1 2.06 11.41 23.56
N GLN A 2 1.43 10.27 23.23
CA GLN A 2 1.35 9.82 21.84
C GLN A 2 0.18 10.53 21.15
N SER A 3 0.43 11.14 19.98
CA SER A 3 -0.57 11.90 19.23
C SER A 3 -1.65 11.00 18.63
N VAL A 4 -2.91 11.45 18.68
CA VAL A 4 -4.10 10.79 18.10
C VAL A 4 -3.89 10.47 16.61
N HIS A 5 -3.12 11.31 15.90
CA HIS A 5 -2.79 11.12 14.49
C HIS A 5 -2.01 9.82 14.23
N ARG A 6 -1.17 9.38 15.17
CA ARG A 6 -0.37 8.17 14.98
C ARG A 6 -1.22 6.90 15.04
N SER A 7 -2.21 6.86 15.93
CA SER A 7 -3.14 5.72 16.04
C SER A 7 -4.07 5.63 14.83
N ILE A 8 -4.57 6.77 14.34
CA ILE A 8 -5.39 6.85 13.12
C ILE A 8 -4.58 6.39 11.91
N TRP A 9 -3.37 6.94 11.71
CA TRP A 9 -2.50 6.51 10.62
C TRP A 9 -2.20 5.01 10.68
N LYS A 10 -1.93 4.48 11.88
CA LYS A 10 -1.70 3.06 12.08
C LYS A 10 -2.92 2.21 11.71
N ALA A 11 -4.13 2.66 12.02
CA ALA A 11 -5.37 1.99 11.62
C ALA A 11 -5.55 2.01 10.10
N MET A 12 -5.18 3.11 9.43
CA MET A 12 -5.29 3.21 7.97
C MET A 12 -4.35 2.26 7.21
N ILE A 13 -3.12 2.05 7.71
CA ILE A 13 -2.13 1.17 7.07
C ILE A 13 -2.32 -0.31 7.43
N THR A 14 -2.86 -0.58 8.63
CA THR A 14 -3.04 -1.94 9.14
C THR A 14 -4.43 -2.42 8.76
N LYS A 15 -4.56 -3.59 8.15
CA LYS A 15 -5.90 -4.16 7.91
C LYS A 15 -6.58 -4.41 9.25
N TYR A 16 -7.65 -3.66 9.54
CA TYR A 16 -8.56 -4.00 10.62
C TYR A 16 -9.19 -5.37 10.33
N LYS A 17 -9.23 -6.22 11.36
CA LYS A 17 -9.95 -7.49 11.36
C LYS A 17 -10.79 -7.53 12.62
N ILE A 18 -12.01 -8.05 12.49
CA ILE A 18 -12.90 -8.29 13.61
C ILE A 18 -12.16 -9.19 14.62
N PRO A 19 -12.17 -8.87 15.91
CA PRO A 19 -11.64 -9.74 16.94
C PRO A 19 -12.23 -11.15 16.85
N THR A 20 -11.36 -12.15 16.83
CA THR A 20 -11.74 -13.56 16.70
C THR A 20 -11.21 -14.37 17.87
N LYS A 21 -11.93 -15.43 18.23
CA LYS A 21 -11.48 -16.47 19.16
C LYS A 21 -11.25 -17.75 18.38
N ILE A 22 -10.11 -18.39 18.64
CA ILE A 22 -9.80 -19.72 18.12
C ILE A 22 -10.37 -20.72 19.12
N LYS A 23 -11.37 -21.49 18.70
CA LYS A 23 -11.84 -22.69 19.40
C LYS A 23 -11.78 -23.84 18.42
N ASP A 24 -11.12 -24.93 18.81
CA ASP A 24 -11.10 -26.19 18.05
C ASP A 24 -10.77 -25.99 16.55
N GLU A 25 -9.66 -25.31 16.28
CA GLU A 25 -9.16 -24.98 14.92
C GLU A 25 -10.08 -24.10 14.07
N THR A 26 -11.22 -23.65 14.61
CA THR A 26 -12.20 -22.79 13.93
C THR A 26 -12.11 -21.37 14.47
N GLU A 27 -11.83 -20.42 13.59
CA GLU A 27 -11.81 -18.99 13.91
C GLU A 27 -13.25 -18.47 13.95
N THR A 28 -13.74 -18.14 15.14
CA THR A 28 -15.11 -17.62 15.35
C THR A 28 -15.05 -16.17 15.80
N GLU A 29 -15.99 -15.35 15.33
CA GLU A 29 -16.07 -13.96 15.74
C GLU A 29 -16.31 -13.86 17.25
N LYS A 30 -15.47 -13.05 17.90
CA LYS A 30 -15.56 -12.82 19.33
C LYS A 30 -16.74 -11.89 19.60
N PRO A 31 -17.67 -12.22 20.52
CA PRO A 31 -18.77 -11.32 20.84
C PRO A 31 -18.24 -10.02 21.45
N PHE A 32 -18.89 -8.90 21.09
CA PHE A 32 -18.48 -7.54 21.46
C PHE A 32 -18.22 -7.37 22.97
N ASP A 33 -19.08 -7.94 23.81
CA ASP A 33 -18.96 -7.85 25.28
C ASP A 33 -17.67 -8.46 25.85
N SER A 34 -17.01 -9.33 25.08
CA SER A 34 -15.75 -9.94 25.49
C SER A 34 -14.52 -9.22 24.96
N TRP A 35 -14.70 -8.15 24.17
CA TRP A 35 -13.60 -7.41 23.57
C TRP A 35 -12.77 -6.70 24.63
N ASP A 36 -11.45 -6.68 24.42
CA ASP A 36 -10.56 -5.91 25.26
C ASP A 36 -10.52 -4.43 24.83
N GLN A 37 -9.98 -3.57 25.70
CA GLN A 37 -9.92 -2.13 25.43
C GLN A 37 -9.09 -1.78 24.18
N ASN A 38 -8.08 -2.60 23.84
CA ASN A 38 -7.28 -2.39 22.64
C ASN A 38 -8.04 -2.77 21.37
N GLU A 39 -8.84 -3.83 21.41
CA GLU A 39 -9.73 -4.28 20.33
C GLU A 39 -10.78 -3.21 20.04
N ILE A 40 -11.48 -2.72 21.06
CA ILE A 40 -12.47 -1.63 20.94
C ILE A 40 -11.80 -0.40 20.32
N LYS A 41 -10.65 0.02 20.86
CA LYS A 41 -9.91 1.19 20.36
C LYS A 41 -9.48 1.03 18.89
N ARG A 42 -9.20 -0.19 18.41
CA ARG A 42 -8.88 -0.42 16.99
C ARG A 42 -10.10 -0.20 16.11
N VAL A 43 -11.28 -0.65 16.52
CA VAL A 43 -12.53 -0.44 15.79
C VAL A 43 -12.88 1.04 15.73
N GLU A 44 -12.79 1.73 16.86
CA GLU A 44 -13.01 3.17 16.93
C GLU A 44 -12.06 3.94 16.01
N ASN A 45 -10.78 3.58 15.99
CA ASN A 45 -9.82 4.21 15.09
C ASN A 45 -10.13 3.90 13.61
N ASP A 46 -10.55 2.69 13.25
CA ASP A 46 -10.92 2.36 11.86
C ASP A 46 -12.16 3.17 11.42
N ALA A 47 -13.20 3.22 12.25
CA ALA A 47 -14.40 4.02 12.00
C ALA A 47 -14.09 5.52 11.91
N MET A 48 -13.26 6.04 12.81
CA MET A 48 -12.81 7.43 12.77
C MET A 48 -12.01 7.73 11.50
N THR A 49 -11.13 6.81 11.08
CA THR A 49 -10.35 6.95 9.85
C THR A 49 -11.27 6.96 8.63
N LEU A 50 -12.25 6.05 8.55
CA LEU A 50 -13.26 6.05 7.49
C LEU A 50 -14.01 7.37 7.42
N ASN A 51 -14.44 7.91 8.57
CA ASN A 51 -15.15 9.18 8.61
C ASN A 51 -14.29 10.35 8.12
N ILE A 52 -13.00 10.38 8.50
CA ILE A 52 -12.05 11.38 8.00
C ILE A 52 -11.92 11.25 6.48
N ILE A 53 -11.70 10.03 5.96
CA ILE A 53 -11.59 9.79 4.53
C ILE A 53 -12.84 10.30 3.82
N HIS A 54 -14.04 9.89 4.26
CA HIS A 54 -15.31 10.34 3.68
C HIS A 54 -15.47 11.87 3.69
N SER A 55 -15.03 12.52 4.77
CA SER A 55 -15.13 13.98 4.92
C SER A 55 -14.15 14.76 4.04
N THR A 56 -13.03 14.13 3.63
CA THR A 56 -12.00 14.77 2.79
C THR A 56 -12.25 14.66 1.28
N LEU A 57 -13.13 13.76 0.86
CA LEU A 57 -13.36 13.47 -0.57
C LEU A 57 -14.46 14.33 -1.17
N ASN A 58 -14.35 14.56 -2.49
CA ASN A 58 -15.48 15.07 -3.26
C ASN A 58 -16.56 13.99 -3.46
N SER A 59 -17.76 14.41 -3.86
CA SER A 59 -18.91 13.49 -4.01
C SER A 59 -18.62 12.32 -4.94
N ASN A 60 -17.91 12.53 -6.05
CA ASN A 60 -17.62 11.47 -7.03
C ASN A 60 -16.69 10.39 -6.45
N GLU A 61 -15.64 10.80 -5.74
CA GLU A 61 -14.73 9.87 -5.07
C GLU A 61 -15.39 9.18 -3.88
N PHE A 62 -16.22 9.91 -3.13
CA PHE A 62 -17.01 9.35 -2.04
C PHE A 62 -17.90 8.20 -2.53
N PHE A 63 -18.66 8.38 -3.62
CA PHE A 63 -19.51 7.31 -4.14
C PHE A 63 -18.72 6.04 -4.47
N ARG A 64 -17.49 6.18 -4.96
CA ARG A 64 -16.64 5.04 -5.32
C ARG A 64 -16.18 4.23 -4.11
N ILE A 65 -15.98 4.88 -2.96
CA ILE A 65 -15.52 4.22 -1.73
C ILE A 65 -16.63 3.98 -0.71
N SER A 66 -17.86 4.44 -0.99
CA SER A 66 -19.00 4.40 -0.05
C SER A 66 -19.36 2.99 0.44
N ALA A 67 -19.11 1.95 -0.36
CA ALA A 67 -19.34 0.56 -0.02
C ALA A 67 -18.19 -0.09 0.77
N CYS A 68 -17.09 0.63 1.05
CA CYS A 68 -15.96 0.09 1.77
C CYS A 68 -16.28 -0.03 3.27
N THR A 69 -16.06 -1.23 3.82
CA THR A 69 -16.36 -1.55 5.23
C THR A 69 -15.20 -1.25 6.18
N THR A 70 -13.99 -1.02 5.67
CA THR A 70 -12.80 -0.74 6.49
C THR A 70 -12.01 0.41 5.89
N ALA A 71 -11.33 1.18 6.75
CA ALA A 71 -10.53 2.33 6.32
C ALA A 71 -9.43 1.92 5.34
N LYS A 72 -8.84 0.75 5.57
CA LYS A 72 -7.80 0.20 4.69
C LYS A 72 -8.28 -0.01 3.26
N VAL A 73 -9.47 -0.57 3.08
CA VAL A 73 -10.04 -0.83 1.74
C VAL A 73 -10.38 0.47 1.04
N ALA A 74 -10.98 1.43 1.75
CA ALA A 74 -11.25 2.77 1.21
C ALA A 74 -9.95 3.45 0.75
N TRP A 75 -8.93 3.45 1.60
CA TRP A 75 -7.62 4.02 1.30
C TRP A 75 -6.94 3.35 0.09
N ASP A 76 -6.93 2.01 0.05
CA ASP A 76 -6.33 1.27 -1.06
C ASP A 76 -7.02 1.57 -2.39
N LEU A 77 -8.34 1.76 -2.39
CA LEU A 77 -9.10 2.11 -3.59
C LEU A 77 -8.77 3.54 -4.08
N ILE A 78 -8.59 4.49 -3.16
CA ILE A 78 -8.12 5.84 -3.49
C ILE A 78 -6.74 5.77 -4.12
N GLN A 79 -5.80 5.03 -3.51
CA GLN A 79 -4.45 4.87 -4.05
C GLN A 79 -4.47 4.25 -5.45
N VAL A 80 -5.25 3.20 -5.68
CA VAL A 80 -5.37 2.55 -6.99
C VAL A 80 -5.94 3.50 -8.04
N THR A 81 -6.84 4.40 -7.65
CA THR A 81 -7.44 5.38 -8.56
C THR A 81 -6.42 6.40 -9.04
N HIS A 82 -5.66 6.99 -8.12
CA HIS A 82 -4.78 8.11 -8.42
C HIS A 82 -3.40 7.66 -8.90
N GLU A 83 -2.82 6.66 -8.24
CA GLU A 83 -1.48 6.17 -8.57
C GLU A 83 -1.51 5.06 -9.63
N GLY A 84 -2.68 4.46 -9.85
CA GLY A 84 -2.86 3.25 -10.66
C GLY A 84 -2.67 1.97 -9.86
N THR A 85 -3.06 0.84 -10.46
CA THR A 85 -2.89 -0.48 -9.84
C THR A 85 -1.41 -0.80 -9.58
N PRO A 86 -1.09 -1.73 -8.65
CA PRO A 86 0.30 -2.17 -8.44
C PRO A 86 1.00 -2.65 -9.72
N LYS A 87 0.25 -3.18 -10.70
CA LYS A 87 0.78 -3.54 -12.02
C LYS A 87 1.20 -2.31 -12.82
N VAL A 88 0.33 -1.30 -12.92
CA VAL A 88 0.63 -0.04 -13.61
C VAL A 88 1.82 0.68 -12.97
N ARG A 89 1.86 0.73 -11.64
CA ARG A 89 2.99 1.33 -10.90
C ARG A 89 4.31 0.61 -11.16
N ARG A 90 4.30 -0.72 -11.18
CA ARG A 90 5.50 -1.50 -11.54
C ARG A 90 5.94 -1.27 -12.98
N ALA A 91 5.00 -1.25 -13.92
CA ALA A 91 5.30 -0.97 -15.33
C ALA A 91 5.94 0.42 -15.49
N ARG A 92 5.33 1.46 -14.91
CA ARG A 92 5.91 2.83 -14.89
C ARG A 92 7.33 2.85 -14.34
N LYS A 93 7.58 2.15 -13.23
CA LYS A 93 8.93 2.05 -12.64
C LYS A 93 9.93 1.38 -13.60
N ILE A 94 9.53 0.28 -14.26
CA ILE A 94 10.38 -0.43 -15.21
C ILE A 94 10.71 0.48 -16.40
N THR A 95 9.71 1.17 -16.97
CA THR A 95 9.91 2.11 -18.07
C THR A 95 10.92 3.20 -17.69
N LEU A 96 10.78 3.81 -16.51
CA LEU A 96 11.71 4.84 -16.04
C LEU A 96 13.14 4.29 -15.86
N ILE A 97 13.31 3.07 -15.36
CA ILE A 97 14.62 2.42 -15.25
C ILE A 97 15.24 2.21 -16.64
N GLN A 98 14.45 1.72 -17.59
CA GLN A 98 14.89 1.50 -18.97
C GLN A 98 15.28 2.80 -19.69
N GLU A 99 14.63 3.92 -19.36
CA GLU A 99 14.97 5.24 -19.91
C GLU A 99 16.23 5.82 -19.26
N TYR A 100 16.49 5.52 -17.98
CA TYR A 100 17.60 6.06 -17.22
C TYR A 100 18.93 5.29 -17.40
N GLU A 101 18.89 3.95 -17.41
CA GLU A 101 20.10 3.10 -17.51
C GLU A 101 20.97 3.33 -18.78
N PRO A 102 20.40 3.66 -19.95
CA PRO A 102 21.19 4.00 -21.15
C PRO A 102 21.92 5.34 -21.06
N LEU A 103 21.45 6.28 -20.22
CA LEU A 103 22.07 7.60 -20.05
C LEU A 103 23.37 7.54 -19.24
N GLU A 104 23.56 6.47 -18.47
CA GLU A 104 24.66 6.33 -17.52
C GLU A 104 25.87 5.55 -18.09
N LYS A 105 25.78 5.01 -19.31
CA LYS A 105 26.91 4.33 -19.96
C LYS A 105 27.56 5.25 -20.98
N PRO A 106 28.72 5.88 -20.67
CA PRO A 106 29.54 6.44 -21.72
C PRO A 106 29.89 5.29 -22.67
N SER A 107 29.72 5.52 -23.96
CA SER A 107 30.11 4.60 -25.02
C SER A 107 31.64 4.43 -25.03
N TRP A 108 32.20 3.69 -24.07
CA TRP A 108 33.54 3.16 -24.18
C TRP A 108 33.49 2.04 -25.21
N LYS A 109 33.62 2.42 -26.49
CA LYS A 109 34.12 1.46 -27.48
C LYS A 109 35.53 1.09 -27.04
N CYS A 110 35.65 -0.02 -26.32
CA CYS A 110 36.92 -0.68 -26.10
C CYS A 110 37.38 -1.15 -27.48
N ASN A 111 38.22 -0.36 -28.15
CA ASN A 111 39.02 -0.82 -29.28
C ASN A 111 39.97 -1.89 -28.74
N ARG A 112 39.49 -3.13 -28.67
CA ARG A 112 40.31 -4.30 -28.41
C ARG A 112 41.19 -4.47 -29.65
N GLY A 113 42.45 -4.07 -29.51
CA GLY A 113 43.43 -4.09 -30.59
C GLY A 113 43.50 -5.44 -31.27
N LEU A 114 43.41 -5.44 -32.59
CA LEU A 114 43.91 -6.52 -33.44
C LEU A 114 45.44 -6.47 -33.35
N LEU A 115 46.03 -7.28 -32.47
CA LEU A 115 47.43 -7.68 -32.62
C LEU A 115 47.41 -9.01 -33.35
N THR A 116 47.56 -8.95 -34.68
CA THR A 116 47.84 -10.13 -35.50
C THR A 116 49.24 -10.62 -35.19
N LEU A 117 49.34 -11.84 -34.67
CA LEU A 117 50.61 -12.58 -34.57
C LEU A 117 51.03 -12.97 -35.99
N SER A 118 52.06 -12.32 -36.52
CA SER A 118 52.75 -12.77 -37.72
C SER A 118 54.12 -13.31 -37.31
N THR A 119 54.20 -14.62 -37.16
CA THR A 119 55.44 -15.40 -37.21
C THR A 119 56.01 -15.35 -38.63
N THR A 120 57.29 -14.99 -38.79
CA THR A 120 58.35 -15.74 -39.51
C THR A 120 59.66 -14.97 -39.32
#